data_AF-A0A6G3TH66-F1
#
_entry.id   AF-A0A6G3TH66-F1
#
_cell.length_a   1.000
_cell.length_b   1.000
_cell.length_c   1.000
_cell.angle_alpha   90.00
_cell.angle_beta   90.00
_cell.angle_gamma   90.00
#
_symmetry.space_group_name_H-M   'P 1'
#
loop_
_entity.id
_entity.type
_entity.pdbx_description
1 polymer ?
#
loop_
_entity_poly.entity_id
_entity_poly.type
_entity_poly.pdbx_seq_one_letter_code
_entity_poly.pdbx_strand_id
1 'polypeptide(L)' 'PLPLAKAAAVHVDSADAEADVRAAAEALAAADGGDDDAQFVVDGAEDHELLWYATQELPNLV' A
#
# COMPACT_ATOMS: atom_id res chain seq x y z
N PRO A 1 8.37 11.53 -12.30
CA PRO A 1 7.01 11.58 -11.73
C PRO A 1 5.94 11.48 -12.83
N LEU A 2 4.90 10.66 -12.60
CA LEU A 2 3.73 10.54 -13.48
C LEU A 2 2.73 11.66 -13.14
N PRO A 3 2.27 12.48 -14.10
CA PRO A 3 1.24 13.48 -13.81
C PRO A 3 -0.10 12.81 -13.48
N LEU A 4 -0.73 13.15 -12.35
CA LEU A 4 -2.03 12.59 -11.96
C LEU A 4 -3.14 12.86 -12.99
N ALA A 5 -3.04 13.95 -13.75
CA ALA A 5 -3.94 14.24 -14.86
C ALA A 5 -3.92 13.19 -15.99
N LYS A 6 -2.94 12.27 -16.00
CA LYS A 6 -2.88 11.14 -16.94
C LYS A 6 -3.41 9.83 -16.34
N ALA A 7 -3.75 9.80 -15.05
CA ALA A 7 -4.30 8.61 -14.39
C ALA A 7 -5.80 8.46 -14.69
N ALA A 8 -6.23 7.23 -15.01
CA ALA A 8 -7.65 6.92 -15.21
C ALA A 8 -8.40 6.71 -13.87
N ALA A 9 -7.66 6.34 -12.82
CA ALA A 9 -8.11 6.23 -11.44
C ALA A 9 -6.87 6.18 -10.54
N VAL A 10 -7.07 6.39 -9.23
CA VAL A 10 -6.04 6.17 -8.21
C VAL A 10 -6.58 5.20 -7.17
N HIS A 11 -5.75 4.22 -6.81
CA HIS A 11 -5.97 3.36 -5.64
C HIS A 11 -5.02 3.81 -4.54
N VAL A 12 -5.53 3.97 -3.32
CA VAL A 12 -4.74 4.43 -2.17
C VAL A 12 -5.03 3.54 -0.98
N ASP A 13 -3.99 3.20 -0.23
CA ASP A 13 -4.14 2.63 1.09
C ASP A 13 -5.00 3.53 1.98
N SER A 14 -5.86 2.93 2.78
CA SER A 14 -6.52 3.67 3.85
C SER A 14 -5.53 4.03 4.96
N ALA A 15 -5.87 4.99 5.81
CA ALA A 15 -5.03 5.35 6.96
C ALA A 15 -4.85 4.16 7.94
N ASP A 16 -5.79 3.22 7.95
CA ASP A 16 -5.74 2.03 8.82
C ASP A 16 -4.63 1.05 8.39
N ALA A 17 -4.21 1.08 7.12
CA ALA A 17 -3.14 0.24 6.60
C ALA A 17 -1.72 0.73 6.96
N GLU A 18 -1.57 1.99 7.40
CA GLU A 18 -0.24 2.63 7.58
C GLU A 18 0.68 1.85 8.53
N ALA A 19 0.13 1.33 9.62
CA ALA A 19 0.90 0.60 10.62
C ALA A 19 1.40 -0.75 10.08
N ASP A 20 0.53 -1.48 9.39
CA ASP A 20 0.83 -2.83 8.90
C ASP A 20 1.74 -2.78 7.67
N VAL A 21 1.52 -1.84 6.75
CA VAL A 21 2.43 -1.60 5.60
C VAL A 21 3.83 -1.21 6.07
N ARG A 22 3.94 -0.43 7.15
CA ARG A 22 5.24 -0.10 7.76
C ARG A 22 5.91 -1.32 8.36
N ALA A 23 5.17 -2.12 9.12
CA ALA A 23 5.69 -3.36 9.70
C ALA A 23 6.16 -4.32 8.61
N ALA A 24 5.40 -4.49 7.52
CA ALA A 24 5.78 -5.27 6.36
C ALA A 24 7.07 -4.74 5.71
N ALA A 25 7.18 -3.43 5.50
CA ALA A 25 8.39 -2.82 4.93
C ALA A 25 9.64 -3.06 5.80
N GLU A 26 9.49 -3.04 7.13
CA GLU A 26 10.58 -3.34 8.07
C GLU A 26 10.94 -4.84 8.10
N ALA A 27 9.96 -5.73 7.94
CA ALA A 27 10.13 -7.18 7.94
C ALA A 27 10.71 -7.74 6.63
N LEU A 28 10.61 -6.99 5.52
CA LEU A 28 10.91 -7.46 4.17
C LEU A 28 12.28 -8.15 4.02
N ALA A 29 13.34 -7.58 4.60
CA ALA A 29 14.69 -8.15 4.49
C ALA A 29 14.83 -9.51 5.21
N ALA A 30 14.09 -9.72 6.29
CA ALA A 30 14.09 -11.01 7.00
C ALA A 30 13.25 -12.05 6.24
N ALA A 31 12.11 -11.64 5.67
CA ALA A 31 11.29 -12.48 4.80
C ALA A 31 12.08 -12.96 3.57
N ASP A 32 12.80 -12.06 2.90
CA ASP A 32 13.73 -12.40 1.80
C ASP A 32 14.84 -13.38 2.23
N GLY A 33 15.20 -13.35 3.52
CA GLY A 33 16.15 -14.27 4.16
C GLY A 33 15.57 -15.64 4.52
N GLY A 34 14.27 -15.87 4.29
CA GLY A 34 13.57 -17.12 4.58
C GLY A 34 13.00 -17.22 6.00
N ASP A 35 12.74 -16.09 6.67
CA ASP A 35 12.03 -16.07 7.95
C ASP A 35 10.50 -16.11 7.71
N ASP A 36 9.87 -17.22 8.11
CA ASP A 36 8.43 -17.47 7.91
C ASP A 36 7.54 -16.52 8.73
N ASP A 37 7.96 -16.09 9.92
CA ASP A 37 7.20 -15.13 10.73
C ASP A 37 7.26 -13.75 10.08
N ALA A 38 8.42 -13.36 9.54
CA ALA A 38 8.55 -12.13 8.77
C ALA A 38 7.71 -12.18 7.48
N GLN A 39 7.68 -13.33 6.80
CA GLN A 39 6.83 -13.51 5.61
C GLN A 39 5.36 -13.31 5.95
N PHE A 40 4.88 -13.84 7.07
CA PHE A 40 3.50 -13.63 7.52
C PHE A 40 3.17 -12.14 7.74
N VAL A 41 4.11 -11.36 8.29
CA VAL A 41 3.92 -9.91 8.47
C VAL A 41 3.86 -9.19 7.11
N VAL A 42 4.70 -9.58 6.15
CA VAL A 42 4.70 -9.00 4.80
C VAL A 42 3.40 -9.29 4.08
N ASP A 43 2.94 -10.55 4.11
CA ASP A 43 1.69 -10.97 3.46
C ASP A 43 0.48 -10.25 4.07
N GLY A 44 0.51 -9.96 5.37
CA GLY A 44 -0.56 -9.23 6.06
C GLY A 44 -0.81 -7.81 5.55
N ALA A 45 0.15 -7.19 4.85
CA ALA A 45 -0.08 -5.89 4.21
C ALA A 45 -1.05 -5.99 3.02
N GLU A 46 -1.15 -7.14 2.36
CA GLU A 46 -2.04 -7.34 1.20
C GLU A 46 -3.52 -7.51 1.58
N ASP A 47 -3.80 -7.76 2.87
CA ASP A 47 -5.17 -7.93 3.38
C ASP A 47 -5.95 -6.61 3.48
N HIS A 48 -5.28 -5.47 3.28
CA HIS A 48 -5.92 -4.15 3.30
C HIS A 48 -6.61 -3.83 1.98
N GLU A 49 -7.89 -3.43 2.05
CA GLU A 49 -8.61 -2.92 0.88
C GLU A 49 -8.05 -1.56 0.44
N LEU A 50 -7.91 -1.39 -0.87
CA LEU A 50 -7.52 -0.11 -1.45
C LEU A 50 -8.74 0.77 -1.71
N LEU A 51 -8.69 2.00 -1.22
CA LEU A 51 -9.64 3.05 -1.58
C LEU A 51 -9.52 3.34 -3.08
N TRP A 52 -10.65 3.57 -3.74
CA TRP A 52 -10.69 3.89 -5.17
C TRP A 52 -11.20 5.30 -5.41
N TYR A 53 -10.49 6.06 -6.24
CA TYR A 53 -10.85 7.43 -6.60
C TYR A 53 -10.95 7.59 -8.12
N ALA A 54 -12.07 8.12 -8.57
CA ALA A 54 -12.29 8.48 -9.97
C ALA A 54 -11.52 9.74 -10.37
N THR A 55 -11.40 9.99 -11.68
CA THR A 55 -10.68 11.16 -12.23
C THR A 55 -11.12 12.50 -11.64
N GLN A 56 -12.41 12.64 -11.28
CA GLN A 56 -13.01 13.85 -10.73
C GLN A 56 -12.64 14.10 -9.26
N GLU A 57 -12.20 13.06 -8.54
CA GLU A 57 -11.87 13.11 -7.13
C GLU A 57 -10.37 13.35 -6.90
N LEU A 58 -9.54 13.09 -7.93
CA LEU A 58 -8.08 13.27 -7.87
C LEU A 58 -7.61 14.67 -7.45
N PRO A 59 -8.29 15.78 -7.79
CA PRO A 59 -7.88 17.11 -7.30
C PRO A 59 -7.95 17.26 -5.77
N ASN A 60 -8.70 16.41 -5.07
CA ASN A 60 -8.84 16.46 -3.60
C ASN A 60 -7.81 15.57 -2.87
N LEU A 61 -6.97 14.84 -3.61
CA LEU A 61 -5.93 13.94 -3.07
C LEU A 61 -4.55 14.63 -2.92
N VAL A 62 -4.37 15.86 -3.42
CA VAL A 62 -3.09 16.58 -3.52
C VAL A 62 -3.04 17.86 -2.69
#